data_AF-A0A4W5KK26-F1
#
_entry.id   AF-A0A4W5KK26-F1
#
_cell.length_a   1.000
_cell.length_b   1.000
_cell.length_c   1.000
_cell.angle_alpha   90.00
_cell.angle_beta   90.00
_cell.angle_gamma   90.00
#
_symmetry.space_group_name_H-M   'P 1'
#
loop_
_entity.id
_entity.type
_entity.pdbx_description
1 polymer ?
#
loop_
_entity_poly.entity_id
_entity_poly.type
_entity_poly.pdbx_seq_one_letter_code
_entity_poly.pdbx_strand_id
1 'polypeptide(L)'
;MPIIQDALAVLTNSVIIPNSSSWDSSHNLHDDRKQHTHSSQVLRNATGCLRNVSSAGEEARRRMRECDGLTDALLYVIQTALGRNDIDSKVCVCVCVCLCVCVCVCVSI
;
A
#
# COMPACT_ATOMS: atom_id res chain seq x y z
N MET A 1 10.11 -2.47 -17.41
CA MET A 1 10.77 -1.59 -16.41
C MET A 1 11.28 -2.44 -15.26
N PRO A 2 12.60 -2.44 -14.97
CA PRO A 2 13.20 -3.36 -13.99
C PRO A 2 12.68 -3.16 -12.56
N ILE A 3 12.35 -1.93 -12.16
CA ILE A 3 11.77 -1.61 -10.84
C ILE A 3 10.46 -2.37 -10.56
N ILE A 4 9.62 -2.55 -11.58
CA ILE A 4 8.34 -3.25 -11.43
C ILE A 4 8.56 -4.77 -11.38
N GLN A 5 9.55 -5.29 -12.10
CA GLN A 5 9.83 -6.72 -12.12
C GLN A 5 10.52 -7.18 -10.84
N ASP A 6 11.47 -6.41 -10.32
CA ASP A 6 12.34 -6.87 -9.23
C ASP A 6 11.93 -6.29 -7.87
N ALA A 7 11.48 -5.04 -7.82
CA ALA A 7 11.18 -4.39 -6.53
C ALA A 7 9.73 -4.59 -6.08
N LEU A 8 8.77 -4.80 -7.00
CA LEU A 8 7.36 -4.96 -6.65
C LEU A 8 7.13 -6.14 -5.71
N ALA A 9 7.63 -7.32 -6.06
CA ALA A 9 7.47 -8.53 -5.24
C ALA A 9 8.16 -8.38 -3.87
N VAL A 10 9.33 -7.75 -3.83
CA VAL A 10 10.08 -7.52 -2.58
C VAL A 10 9.36 -6.53 -1.69
N LEU A 11 8.86 -5.41 -2.24
CA LEU A 11 8.09 -4.41 -1.52
C LEU A 11 6.78 -5.01 -0.99
N THR A 12 6.07 -5.79 -1.81
CA THR A 12 4.82 -6.42 -1.37
C THR A 12 5.07 -7.41 -0.22
N ASN A 13 5.98 -8.37 -0.41
CA ASN A 13 6.21 -9.45 0.56
C ASN A 13 6.96 -9.01 1.82
N SER A 14 7.86 -8.02 1.71
CA SER A 14 8.71 -7.60 2.82
C SER A 14 8.21 -6.34 3.53
N VAL A 15 7.32 -5.57 2.89
CA VAL A 15 6.81 -4.31 3.43
C VAL A 15 5.29 -4.31 3.51
N ILE A 16 4.58 -4.41 2.39
CA ILE A 16 3.12 -4.19 2.36
C ILE A 16 2.39 -5.25 3.20
N ILE A 17 2.65 -6.54 2.97
CA ILE A 17 2.02 -7.65 3.70
C ILE A 17 2.36 -7.66 5.20
N PRO A 18 3.64 -7.59 5.64
CA PRO A 18 3.95 -7.65 7.07
C PRO A 18 3.52 -6.39 7.84
N ASN A 19 3.41 -5.23 7.17
CA ASN A 19 3.01 -3.99 7.83
C ASN A 19 1.51 -3.67 7.67
N SER A 20 0.75 -4.39 6.84
CA SER A 20 -0.70 -4.19 6.69
C SER A 20 -1.48 -4.63 7.93
N SER A 21 -1.04 -5.70 8.60
CA SER A 21 -1.60 -6.18 9.87
C SER A 21 -1.22 -5.29 11.06
N SER A 22 -0.05 -4.66 11.01
CA SER A 22 0.39 -3.72 12.05
C SER A 22 -0.42 -2.42 12.06
N TRP A 23 -1.17 -2.10 10.99
CA TRP A 23 -2.10 -0.96 10.94
C TRP A 23 -3.18 -1.03 12.05
N ASP A 24 -3.43 -2.22 12.60
CA ASP A 24 -4.37 -2.45 13.68
C ASP A 24 -3.96 -1.82 15.04
N SER A 25 -2.72 -1.37 15.23
CA SER A 25 -2.23 -0.97 16.57
C SER A 25 -2.24 0.53 16.90
N SER A 26 -2.97 1.36 16.15
CA SER A 26 -3.03 2.84 16.33
C SER A 26 -3.44 3.31 17.74
N HIS A 27 -3.92 2.42 18.63
CA HIS A 27 -4.51 2.81 19.90
C HIS A 27 -4.13 1.93 21.11
N ASN A 28 -2.85 1.59 21.35
CA ASN A 28 -2.44 1.22 22.71
C ASN A 28 -0.93 1.33 23.02
N LEU A 29 -0.67 1.89 24.20
CA LEU A 29 0.54 1.91 25.04
C LEU A 29 1.85 2.58 24.54
N HIS A 30 2.55 3.13 25.53
CA HIS A 30 3.41 4.31 25.45
C HIS A 30 4.88 4.01 25.09
N ASP A 31 5.23 2.75 24.80
CA ASP A 31 6.60 2.28 24.54
C ASP A 31 6.82 1.83 23.07
N ASP A 32 5.76 1.38 22.39
CA ASP A 32 5.76 0.88 21.00
C ASP A 32 5.75 1.97 19.91
N ARG A 33 5.64 3.25 20.33
CA ARG A 33 5.40 4.39 19.43
C ARG A 33 6.52 4.59 18.40
N LYS A 34 7.78 4.27 18.71
CA LYS A 34 8.90 4.43 17.76
C LYS A 34 8.93 3.36 16.66
N GLN A 35 8.64 2.11 16.97
CA GLN A 35 8.59 1.04 15.96
C GLN A 35 7.34 1.15 15.09
N HIS A 36 6.20 1.48 15.69
CA HIS A 36 4.94 1.65 14.96
C HIS A 36 4.94 2.88 14.04
N THR A 37 5.53 4.00 14.47
CA THR A 37 5.70 5.18 13.60
C THR A 37 6.62 4.89 12.41
N HIS A 38 7.71 4.15 12.62
CA HIS A 38 8.63 3.74 11.55
C HIS A 38 7.94 2.80 10.55
N SER A 39 7.20 1.80 11.04
CA SER A 39 6.39 0.88 10.22
C SER A 39 5.35 1.63 9.37
N SER A 40 4.63 2.59 9.96
CA SER A 40 3.68 3.45 9.24
C SER A 40 4.36 4.30 8.15
N GLN A 41 5.59 4.78 8.39
CA GLN A 41 6.35 5.59 7.44
C GLN A 41 6.91 4.75 6.28
N VAL A 42 7.40 3.55 6.57
CA VAL A 42 7.90 2.61 5.55
C VAL A 42 6.77 2.12 4.66
N LEU A 43 5.61 1.78 5.25
CA LEU A 43 4.40 1.45 4.49
C LEU A 43 4.00 2.62 3.59
N ARG A 44 3.92 3.85 4.11
CA ARG A 44 3.59 5.05 3.31
C ARG A 44 4.52 5.25 2.12
N ASN A 45 5.83 5.12 2.34
CA ASN A 45 6.81 5.29 1.29
C ASN A 45 6.66 4.20 0.23
N ALA A 46 6.47 2.95 0.65
CA ALA A 46 6.22 1.83 -0.25
C ALA A 46 4.94 2.05 -1.08
N THR A 47 3.82 2.40 -0.46
CA THR A 47 2.57 2.67 -1.19
C THR A 47 2.67 3.90 -2.10
N GLY A 48 3.45 4.91 -1.71
CA GLY A 48 3.79 6.06 -2.57
C GLY A 48 4.59 5.67 -3.81
N CYS A 49 5.57 4.76 -3.65
CA CYS A 49 6.29 4.19 -4.79
C CYS A 49 5.34 3.40 -5.71
N LEU A 50 4.45 2.59 -5.15
CA LEU A 50 3.46 1.83 -5.93
C LEU A 50 2.50 2.74 -6.70
N ARG A 51 2.14 3.90 -6.15
CA ARG A 51 1.34 4.91 -6.86
C ARG A 51 2.06 5.42 -8.10
N ASN A 52 3.33 5.81 -7.97
CA ASN A 52 4.12 6.28 -9.10
C ASN A 52 4.29 5.18 -10.17
N VAL A 53 4.49 3.94 -9.72
CA VAL A 53 4.55 2.76 -10.59
C VAL A 53 3.22 2.52 -11.30
N SER A 54 2.09 2.65 -10.61
CA SER A 54 0.76 2.44 -11.19
C SER A 54 0.42 3.44 -12.31
N SER A 55 1.02 4.63 -12.28
CA SER A 55 0.92 5.66 -13.31
C SER A 55 1.85 5.41 -14.52
N ALA A 56 2.84 4.50 -14.40
CA ALA A 56 3.84 4.26 -15.46
C ALA A 56 3.28 3.56 -16.72
N GLY A 57 2.08 2.98 -16.65
CA GLY A 57 1.39 2.40 -17.81
C GLY A 57 0.58 1.14 -17.49
N GLU A 58 -0.09 0.60 -18.51
CA GLU A 58 -0.92 -0.61 -18.35
C GLU A 58 -0.12 -1.84 -17.93
N GLU A 59 1.10 -1.98 -18.44
CA GLU A 59 1.98 -3.09 -18.09
C GLU A 59 2.34 -3.10 -16.61
N ALA A 60 2.56 -1.91 -16.02
CA ALA A 60 2.80 -1.77 -14.60
C ALA A 60 1.60 -2.26 -13.78
N ARG A 61 0.39 -1.83 -14.17
CA ARG A 61 -0.85 -2.23 -13.50
C ARG A 61 -1.10 -3.73 -13.62
N ARG A 62 -0.83 -4.32 -14.78
CA ARG A 62 -0.96 -5.77 -15.01
C ARG A 62 -0.05 -6.54 -14.07
N ARG A 63 1.23 -6.16 -13.96
CA ARG A 63 2.19 -6.76 -13.03
C ARG A 63 1.78 -6.61 -11.56
N MET A 64 1.21 -5.47 -11.19
CA MET A 64 0.66 -5.26 -9.85
C MET A 64 -0.54 -6.17 -9.54
N ARG A 65 -1.41 -6.43 -10.53
CA ARG A 65 -2.51 -7.40 -10.38
C ARG A 65 -2.03 -8.85 -10.30
N GLU A 66 -0.98 -9.19 -11.04
CA GLU A 66 -0.34 -10.51 -10.99
C GLU A 66 0.50 -10.73 -9.71
N CYS A 67 0.72 -9.69 -8.91
CA CYS A 67 1.47 -9.80 -7.66
C CYS A 67 0.54 -10.33 -6.56
N ASP A 68 0.69 -11.61 -6.24
CA ASP A 68 -0.06 -12.28 -5.18
C ASP A 68 0.03 -11.51 -3.86
N GLY A 69 -1.11 -11.32 -3.21
CA GLY A 69 -1.24 -10.66 -1.91
C GLY A 69 -1.12 -9.13 -1.92
N LEU A 70 -0.76 -8.48 -3.04
CA LEU A 70 -0.70 -7.01 -3.09
C LEU A 70 -2.09 -6.39 -2.95
N THR A 71 -3.02 -6.81 -3.80
CA THR A 71 -4.39 -6.27 -3.79
C THR A 71 -5.08 -6.57 -2.47
N ASP A 72 -4.95 -7.80 -1.96
CA ASP A 72 -5.56 -8.22 -0.69
C ASP A 72 -5.03 -7.41 0.50
N ALA A 73 -3.72 -7.19 0.56
CA ALA A 73 -3.11 -6.40 1.62
C ALA A 73 -3.55 -4.93 1.57
N LEU A 74 -3.65 -4.34 0.37
CA LEU A 74 -4.16 -2.97 0.23
C LEU A 74 -5.64 -2.88 0.63
N LEU A 75 -6.45 -3.87 0.26
CA LEU A 75 -7.87 -3.94 0.58
C LEU A 75 -8.10 -4.10 2.08
N TYR A 76 -7.27 -4.90 2.75
CA TYR A 76 -7.25 -5.05 4.20
C TYR A 76 -6.96 -3.72 4.91
N VAL A 77 -5.95 -2.96 4.46
CA VAL A 77 -5.63 -1.64 5.03
C VAL A 77 -6.81 -0.67 4.89
N ILE A 78 -7.47 -0.66 3.72
CA ILE A 78 -8.63 0.21 3.46
C ILE A 78 -9.80 -0.19 4.36
N GLN A 79 -10.13 -1.47 4.44
CA GLN A 79 -11.21 -1.97 5.29
C GLN A 79 -10.97 -1.65 6.77
N THR A 80 -9.73 -1.81 7.24
CA THR A 80 -9.37 -1.52 8.63
C THR A 80 -9.48 -0.02 8.94
N ALA A 81 -9.06 0.83 8.01
CA ALA A 81 -9.20 2.27 8.14
C ALA A 81 -10.67 2.73 8.15
N LEU A 82 -11.50 2.16 7.27
CA LEU A 82 -12.94 2.44 7.23
C LEU A 82 -13.64 2.00 8.52
N GLY A 83 -13.29 0.82 9.05
CA GLY A 83 -13.84 0.31 10.31
C GLY A 83 -13.51 1.16 11.53
N ARG A 84 -12.46 1.99 11.45
CA ARG A 84 -12.01 2.88 12.53
C ARG A 84 -12.31 4.35 12.30
N ASN A 85 -12.94 4.67 11.17
CA ASN A 85 -13.18 6.03 10.73
C ASN A 85 -11.89 6.88 10.63
N ASP A 86 -10.74 6.22 10.42
CA ASP A 86 -9.40 6.81 10.40
C ASP A 86 -8.96 7.01 8.94
N ILE A 87 -9.70 7.87 8.23
CA ILE A 87 -9.46 8.16 6.81
C ILE A 87 -8.36 9.22 6.69
N ASP A 88 -7.13 8.73 6.83
CA ASP A 88 -5.91 9.51 6.67
C ASP A 88 -5.51 9.67 5.19
N SER A 89 -4.65 10.65 4.90
CA SER A 89 -3.97 10.80 3.58
C SER A 89 -3.28 9.50 3.11
N LYS A 90 -2.89 8.65 4.05
CA LYS A 90 -2.27 7.34 3.81
C LYS A 90 -3.25 6.35 3.17
N VAL A 91 -4.49 6.31 3.67
CA VAL A 91 -5.58 5.45 3.18
C VAL A 91 -5.99 5.90 1.78
N CYS A 92 -6.02 7.21 1.53
CA CYS A 92 -6.27 7.77 0.21
C CYS A 92 -5.24 7.28 -0.83
N VAL A 93 -3.96 7.14 -0.47
CA VAL A 93 -2.93 6.59 -1.38
C VAL A 93 -3.19 5.12 -1.66
N CYS A 94 -3.51 4.30 -0.66
CA CYS A 94 -3.88 2.89 -0.84
C CYS A 94 -5.11 2.74 -1.74
N VAL A 95 -6.15 3.56 -1.51
CA VAL A 95 -7.37 3.61 -2.34
C VAL A 95 -7.04 4.01 -3.76
N CYS A 96 -6.22 5.05 -3.98
CA CYS A 96 -5.78 5.44 -5.32
C CYS A 96 -5.02 4.32 -6.02
N VAL A 97 -4.11 3.62 -5.34
CA VAL A 97 -3.39 2.48 -5.93
C VAL A 97 -4.35 1.35 -6.26
N CYS A 98 -5.23 0.96 -5.33
CA CYS A 98 -6.28 -0.05 -5.57
C CYS A 98 -7.17 0.33 -6.76
N LEU A 99 -7.64 1.57 -6.85
CA LEU A 99 -8.47 2.04 -7.95
C LEU A 99 -7.70 2.06 -9.27
N CYS A 100 -6.46 2.55 -9.29
CA CYS A 100 -5.60 2.55 -10.47
C CYS A 100 -5.36 1.11 -10.97
N VAL A 101 -5.12 0.18 -10.05
CA VAL A 101 -4.82 -1.23 -10.37
C VAL A 101 -6.08 -2.00 -10.79
N CYS A 102 -7.22 -1.80 -10.12
CA CYS A 102 -8.46 -2.55 -10.34
C CYS A 102 -9.37 -1.95 -11.43
N VAL A 103 -9.44 -0.62 -11.54
CA VAL A 103 -10.35 0.08 -12.49
C VAL A 103 -9.60 0.53 -13.75
N CYS A 104 -8.27 0.31 -13.81
CA CYS A 104 -7.40 0.80 -14.90
C CYS A 104 -7.50 2.31 -15.13
N VAL A 105 -7.97 3.09 -14.15
CA VAL A 105 -8.07 4.55 -14.27
C VAL A 105 -6.66 5.12 -14.15
N CYS A 106 -6.13 5.65 -15.25
CA CYS A 106 -4.91 6.43 -15.23
C CYS A 106 -5.20 7.74 -14.50
N VAL A 107 -4.88 7.83 -13.20
CA VAL A 107 -4.73 9.14 -12.57
C VAL A 107 -3.41 9.72 -13.09
N SER A 108 -3.49 10.42 -14.22
CA SER A 108 -2.42 11.29 -14.69
C SER A 108 -2.33 12.47 -13.71
N ILE A 109 -1.21 12.53 -12.98
CA ILE A 109 -0.79 13.72 -12.23
C ILE A 109 0.30 14.42 -13.02
#